data_AF-A0A956Q8K5-F1
#
_entry.id   AF-A0A956Q8K5-F1
#
_cell.length_a   1.000
_cell.length_b   1.000
_cell.length_c   1.000
_cell.angle_alpha   90.00
_cell.angle_beta   90.00
_cell.angle_gamma   90.00
#
_symmetry.space_group_name_H-M   'P 1'
#
loop_
_entity.id
_entity.type
_entity.pdbx_description
1 polymer ?
#
loop_
_entity_poly.entity_id
_entity_poly.type
_entity_poly.pdbx_seq_one_letter_code
_entity_poly.pdbx_strand_id
1 'polypeptide(L)'
;YQYMAPLLDEGMEALVLGCTHYSLLAPLAKMHGLMVGQPLTVVDSAWVFAGILKKYIHDFTVVAHDSGGVNGRMMLVTGDTGLFKTTLAQLPLPHCWEIPLKHWPV
;
A
#
# COMPACT_ATOMS: atom_id res chain seq x y z
N TYR A 1 17.92 -8.96 -6.05
CA TYR A 1 18.12 -10.37 -5.67
C TYR A 1 19.25 -10.58 -4.68
N GLN A 2 20.39 -9.87 -4.80
CA GLN A 2 21.49 -9.93 -3.84
C GLN A 2 21.06 -9.78 -2.37
N TYR A 3 20.05 -8.94 -2.09
CA TYR A 3 19.53 -8.72 -0.73
C TYR A 3 18.66 -9.86 -0.18
N MET A 4 18.07 -10.70 -1.04
CA MET A 4 17.19 -11.80 -0.63
C MET A 4 17.91 -13.15 -0.62
N ALA A 5 18.98 -13.30 -1.41
CA ALA A 5 19.70 -14.56 -1.54
C ALA A 5 20.14 -15.16 -0.19
N PRO A 6 20.74 -14.41 0.75
CA PRO A 6 21.13 -14.98 2.05
C PRO A 6 19.95 -15.53 2.84
N LEU A 7 18.79 -14.86 2.78
CA LEU A 7 17.59 -15.29 3.51
C LEU A 7 16.98 -16.55 2.88
N LEU A 8 17.02 -16.66 1.55
CA LEU A 8 16.57 -17.86 0.83
C LEU A 8 17.50 -19.05 1.08
N ASP A 9 18.81 -18.82 1.14
CA ASP A 9 19.81 -19.84 1.47
C ASP A 9 19.64 -20.34 2.92
N GLU A 10 19.19 -19.47 3.83
CA GLU A 10 18.80 -19.82 5.21
C GLU A 10 17.43 -20.51 5.30
N GLY A 11 16.72 -20.69 4.18
CA GLY A 11 15.43 -21.40 4.15
C GLY A 11 14.22 -20.53 4.47
N MET A 12 14.25 -19.23 4.19
CA MET A 12 13.09 -18.34 4.36
C MET A 12 11.90 -18.79 3.51
N GLU A 13 10.78 -19.09 4.16
CA GLU A 13 9.53 -19.53 3.50
C GLU A 13 8.51 -18.39 3.37
N ALA A 14 8.70 -17.30 4.12
CA ALA A 14 7.81 -16.14 4.10
C ALA A 14 8.58 -14.82 4.16
N LEU A 15 8.10 -13.84 3.40
CA LEU A 15 8.64 -12.48 3.34
C LEU A 15 7.56 -11.46 3.68
N VAL A 16 7.80 -10.65 4.72
CA VAL A 16 6.96 -9.52 5.08
C VAL A 16 7.47 -8.26 4.39
N LEU A 17 6.59 -7.59 3.64
CA LEU A 17 6.88 -6.32 2.97
C LEU A 17 6.70 -5.15 3.96
N GLY A 18 7.63 -5.02 4.90
CA GLY A 18 7.53 -4.09 6.04
C GLY A 18 7.73 -2.60 5.75
N CYS A 19 7.83 -2.19 4.48
CA CYS A 19 7.91 -0.79 4.07
C CYS A 19 6.78 -0.49 3.10
N THR A 20 6.17 0.70 3.21
CA THR A 20 5.02 1.13 2.38
C THR A 20 5.28 1.07 0.87
N HIS A 21 6.54 1.11 0.43
CA HIS A 21 6.90 1.04 -0.99
C HIS A 21 7.03 -0.40 -1.51
N TYR A 22 7.24 -1.38 -0.63
CA TYR A 22 7.57 -2.74 -1.03
C TYR A 22 6.39 -3.53 -1.59
N SER A 23 5.15 -3.07 -1.38
CA SER A 23 3.97 -3.61 -2.07
C SER A 23 4.14 -3.66 -3.60
N LEU A 24 4.90 -2.71 -4.17
CA LEU A 24 5.23 -2.69 -5.60
C LEU A 24 6.13 -3.86 -6.03
N LEU A 25 6.88 -4.45 -5.10
CA LEU A 25 7.81 -5.56 -5.33
C LEU A 25 7.15 -6.93 -5.14
N ALA A 26 5.93 -7.00 -4.61
CA ALA A 26 5.25 -8.25 -4.30
C ALA A 26 5.18 -9.23 -5.50
N PRO A 27 4.86 -8.78 -6.74
CA PRO A 27 4.86 -9.68 -7.90
C PRO A 27 6.26 -10.23 -8.23
N LEU A 28 7.29 -9.39 -8.10
CA LEU A 28 8.68 -9.77 -8.38
C LEU A 28 9.21 -10.77 -7.36
N ALA A 29 8.91 -10.56 -6.06
CA ALA A 29 9.31 -11.48 -4.99
C ALA A 29 8.69 -12.87 -5.17
N LYS A 30 7.39 -12.93 -5.52
CA LYS A 30 6.71 -14.20 -5.83
C LYS A 30 7.29 -14.88 -7.06
N MET A 31 7.49 -14.13 -8.14
CA MET A 31 8.10 -14.66 -9.38
C MET A 31 9.50 -15.22 -9.12
N HIS A 32 10.30 -14.52 -8.32
CA HIS A 32 11.64 -15.00 -7.98
C HIS A 32 11.63 -16.30 -7.19
N GLY A 33 10.80 -16.41 -6.15
CA GLY A 33 10.62 -17.65 -5.41
C GLY A 33 10.26 -18.83 -6.32
N LEU A 34 9.33 -18.60 -7.26
CA LEU A 34 8.98 -19.60 -8.27
C LEU A 34 10.16 -19.97 -9.19
N MET A 35 10.95 -19.01 -9.64
CA MET A 35 12.10 -19.25 -10.52
C MET A 35 13.22 -20.05 -9.83
N VAL A 36 13.42 -19.86 -8.51
CA VAL A 36 14.45 -20.59 -7.74
C VAL A 36 13.90 -21.88 -7.11
N GLY A 37 12.66 -22.27 -7.44
CA GLY A 37 12.04 -23.49 -6.91
C GLY A 37 11.68 -23.45 -5.43
N GLN A 38 11.65 -22.25 -4.83
CA GLN A 38 11.28 -22.01 -3.43
C GLN A 38 10.09 -21.05 -3.38
N PRO A 39 8.84 -21.55 -3.48
CA PRO A 39 7.65 -20.72 -3.41
C PRO A 39 7.63 -19.92 -2.11
N LEU A 40 7.59 -18.60 -2.23
CA LEU A 40 7.66 -17.69 -1.09
C LEU A 40 6.27 -17.15 -0.75
N THR A 41 5.89 -17.27 0.52
CA THR A 41 4.69 -16.58 1.03
C THR A 41 5.01 -15.10 1.20
N VAL A 42 4.46 -14.24 0.34
CA VAL A 42 4.65 -12.79 0.42
C VAL A 42 3.49 -12.16 1.18
N VAL A 43 3.79 -11.55 2.32
CA VAL A 43 2.84 -10.82 3.17
C VAL A 43 2.96 -9.34 2.91
N ASP A 44 1.93 -8.75 2.30
CA ASP A 44 1.87 -7.31 2.05
C ASP A 44 1.20 -6.60 3.24
N SER A 45 1.98 -5.79 3.95
CA SER A 45 1.50 -5.05 5.11
C SER A 45 0.31 -4.14 4.78
N ALA A 46 0.27 -3.51 3.59
CA ALA A 46 -0.82 -2.63 3.22
C ALA A 46 -2.17 -3.36 3.22
N TRP A 47 -2.21 -4.58 2.67
CA TRP A 47 -3.42 -5.40 2.63
C TRP A 47 -3.81 -5.95 4.00
N VAL A 48 -2.83 -6.39 4.80
CA VAL A 48 -3.07 -6.87 6.16
C VAL A 48 -3.68 -5.77 7.02
N PHE A 49 -3.11 -4.56 7.00
CA PHE A 49 -3.62 -3.43 7.77
C PHE A 49 -5.01 -2.98 7.29
N ALA A 50 -5.27 -2.95 5.98
CA ALA A 50 -6.61 -2.64 5.45
C ALA A 50 -7.68 -3.63 5.95
N GLY A 51 -7.35 -4.93 6.01
CA GLY A 51 -8.25 -5.96 6.55
C GLY A 51 -8.52 -5.79 8.05
N ILE A 52 -7.47 -5.53 8.84
CA ILE A 52 -7.60 -5.25 10.28
C ILE A 52 -8.47 -4.01 10.51
N LEU A 53 -8.22 -2.92 9.77
CA LEU A 53 -8.99 -1.69 9.88
C LEU A 53 -10.47 -1.92 9.53
N LYS A 54 -10.75 -2.69 8.47
CA LYS A 54 -12.13 -3.06 8.10
C LYS A 54 -12.85 -3.79 9.24
N LYS A 55 -12.18 -4.74 9.88
CA LYS A 55 -12.73 -5.47 11.04
C LYS A 55 -12.97 -4.52 12.21
N TYR A 56 -11.99 -3.69 12.53
CA TYR A 56 -12.10 -2.71 13.61
C TYR A 56 -13.29 -1.75 13.39
N ILE A 57 -13.42 -1.17 12.20
CA ILE A 57 -14.54 -0.30 11.84
C ILE A 57 -15.90 -0.98 12.07
N HIS A 58 -16.02 -2.25 11.66
CA HIS A 58 -17.23 -3.03 11.85
C HIS A 58 -17.54 -3.28 13.34
N ASP A 59 -16.53 -3.71 14.11
CA ASP A 59 -16.69 -4.09 15.52
C ASP A 59 -17.04 -2.89 16.41
N PHE A 60 -16.59 -1.69 16.06
CA PHE A 60 -16.88 -0.45 16.79
C PHE A 60 -18.06 0.35 16.21
N THR A 61 -18.81 -0.20 15.26
CA THR A 61 -19.97 0.46 14.61
C THR A 61 -19.64 1.81 13.97
N VAL A 62 -18.38 2.06 13.60
CA VAL A 62 -17.93 3.32 12.98
C VAL A 62 -18.04 3.19 11.45
N VAL A 63 -19.23 2.85 10.96
CA VAL A 63 -19.46 2.66 9.53
C VAL A 63 -19.82 4.00 8.91
N ALA A 64 -19.19 4.34 7.78
CA ALA A 64 -19.59 5.50 7.01
C ALA A 64 -21.09 5.37 6.65
N HIS A 65 -21.88 6.39 6.95
CA HIS A 65 -23.26 6.42 6.52
C HIS A 65 -23.28 6.50 4.99
N ASP A 66 -23.89 5.51 4.34
CA ASP A 66 -24.11 5.54 2.90
C ASP A 66 -25.07 6.69 2.60
N SER A 67 -24.50 7.83 2.20
CA SER A 67 -25.22 9.07 1.93
C SER A 67 -25.52 9.22 0.43
N GLY A 68 -25.24 8.19 -0.38
CA GLY A 68 -25.35 8.26 -1.85
C GLY A 68 -24.40 9.28 -2.50
N GLY A 69 -23.48 9.85 -1.72
CA GLY A 69 -22.50 10.84 -2.17
C GLY A 69 -21.26 10.19 -2.79
N VAL A 70 -20.50 10.98 -3.55
CA VAL A 70 -19.20 10.56 -4.07
C VAL A 70 -18.24 10.40 -2.88
N ASN A 71 -17.64 9.22 -2.72
CA ASN A 71 -16.56 8.99 -1.75
C ASN A 71 -15.34 9.83 -2.13
N GLY A 72 -15.31 11.08 -1.66
CA GLY A 72 -14.22 12.01 -1.86
C GLY A 72 -12.95 11.51 -1.17
N ARG A 73 -11.83 11.52 -1.89
CA ARG A 73 -10.51 11.26 -1.32
C ARG A 73 -9.69 12.52 -1.40
N MET A 74 -9.09 12.89 -0.27
CA MET A 74 -8.19 14.02 -0.16
C MET A 74 -6.79 13.52 0.14
N MET A 75 -5.81 14.00 -0.63
CA MET A 75 -4.39 13.72 -0.39
C MET A 75 -3.70 15.03 -0.07
N LEU A 76 -3.05 15.08 1.10
CA LEU A 76 -2.32 16.23 1.58
C LEU A 76 -0.83 15.91 1.55
N VAL A 77 -0.04 16.78 0.92
CA VAL A 77 1.42 16.62 0.82
C VAL A 77 2.11 17.91 1.23
N THR A 78 3.21 17.79 1.97
CA THR A 78 4.02 18.93 2.43
C THR A 78 5.09 19.34 1.42
N GLY A 79 5.41 18.47 0.46
CA GLY A 79 6.40 18.69 -0.59
C GLY A 79 5.80 19.20 -1.90
N ASP A 80 6.48 18.86 -3.00
CA ASP A 80 6.07 19.25 -4.35
C ASP A 80 4.83 18.48 -4.80
N THR A 81 3.72 19.19 -4.99
CA THR A 81 2.44 18.62 -5.44
C THR A 81 2.48 18.13 -6.89
N GLY A 82 3.28 18.74 -7.75
CA GLY A 82 3.46 18.35 -9.14
C GLY A 82 4.17 17.02 -9.28
N LEU A 83 5.32 16.87 -8.60
CA LEU A 83 6.05 15.61 -8.57
C LEU A 83 5.21 14.48 -7.96
N PHE A 84 4.51 14.76 -6.85
CA PHE A 84 3.62 13.78 -6.23
C PHE A 84 2.54 13.29 -7.18
N LYS A 85 1.91 14.19 -7.96
CA LYS A 85 0.90 13.80 -8.97
C LYS A 85 1.50 12.92 -10.07
N THR A 86 2.70 13.24 -10.57
CA THR A 86 3.36 12.43 -11.59
C THR A 86 3.66 11.02 -11.09
N THR A 87 4.09 10.89 -9.83
CA THR A 87 4.28 9.58 -9.20
C THR A 87 2.95 8.85 -8.99
N LEU A 88 1.92 9.56 -8.50
CA LEU A 88 0.61 8.99 -8.23
C LEU A 88 -0.11 8.52 -9.49
N ALA A 89 0.09 9.20 -10.62
CA ALA A 89 -0.50 8.83 -11.92
C ALA A 89 -0.01 7.46 -12.43
N GLN A 90 1.09 6.93 -11.89
CA GLN A 90 1.58 5.58 -12.20
C GLN A 90 0.87 4.50 -11.38
N LEU A 91 0.08 4.89 -10.39
CA LEU A 91 -0.69 3.98 -9.54
C LEU A 91 -2.14 3.90 -10.05
N PRO A 92 -2.79 2.73 -9.93
CA PRO A 92 -4.17 2.53 -10.35
C PRO A 92 -5.16 3.14 -9.32
N LEU A 93 -5.10 4.46 -9.13
CA LEU A 93 -5.96 5.19 -8.20
C LEU A 93 -7.00 6.03 -8.96
N PRO A 94 -8.27 6.06 -8.51
CA PRO A 94 -9.30 6.89 -9.11
C PRO A 94 -9.04 8.40 -8.85
N HIS A 95 -9.69 9.25 -9.65
CA HIS A 95 -9.51 10.71 -9.71
C HIS A 95 -9.30 11.40 -8.34
N CYS A 96 -8.27 12.24 -8.25
CA CYS A 96 -7.87 12.95 -7.03
C CYS A 96 -8.10 14.47 -7.17
N TRP A 97 -8.57 15.10 -6.10
CA TRP A 97 -8.79 16.56 -6.02
C TRP A 97 -7.74 17.18 -5.08
N GLU A 98 -7.33 18.42 -5.36
CA GLU A 98 -6.25 19.13 -4.66
C GLU A 98 -6.78 20.19 -3.70
N ILE A 99 -6.21 20.24 -2.48
CA ILE A 99 -6.28 21.42 -1.61
C ILE A 99 -4.87 21.70 -1.08
N PRO A 100 -4.25 22.84 -1.43
CA PRO A 100 -2.95 23.23 -0.88
C PRO A 100 -3.05 23.49 0.62
N LEU A 101 -2.13 22.91 1.41
CA LEU A 101 -2.08 23.07 2.88
C LEU A 101 -2.03 24.54 3.35
N LYS A 102 -1.59 25.47 2.50
CA LYS A 102 -1.55 26.91 2.79
C LYS A 102 -2.92 27.55 3.04
N HIS A 103 -4.02 26.85 2.72
CA HIS A 103 -5.39 27.29 2.92
C HIS A 103 -6.18 26.35 3.85
N TRP A 104 -5.51 25.44 4.56
CA TRP A 104 -6.17 24.55 5.52
C TRP A 104 -6.54 25.34 6.79
N PRO A 105 -7.82 25.35 7.23
CA PRO A 105 -8.19 26.00 8.47
C PRO A 105 -7.59 25.20 9.65
N VAL A 106 -6.59 25.79 10.30
CA VAL A 106 -6.20 25.43 11.67
C VAL A 106 -7.00 26.23 12.67
#